data_AF-A0AAN8KIY5-F1
#
_entry.id   AF-A0AAN8KIY5-F1
#
_cell.length_a   1.000
_cell.length_b   1.000
_cell.length_c   1.000
_cell.angle_alpha   90.00
_cell.angle_beta   90.00
_cell.angle_gamma   90.00
#
_symmetry.space_group_name_H-M   'P 1'
#
loop_
_entity.id
_entity.type
_entity.pdbx_description
1 polymer ?
#
loop_
_entity_poly.entity_id
_entity_poly.type
_entity_poly.pdbx_seq_one_letter_code
_entity_poly.pdbx_strand_id
1 'polypeptide(L)'
;MWYIIATTSLVLLSLAKLGYCEEGLNDTGPVIVYRPGTGSICPPRAVCADIFDYQQIRNGVISTLRRIIFNCRCSRDSREVCPVDEAHMVHTSPIQKQYLCRPVTTYPKCNLDVPIPQVAEEMEIDSPDFEDRNYFRINCICPRHGFSVPRVRGTLQRATYYTRTEFDFLRYRWYQQFVCTV
;
A
#
# COMPACT_ATOMS: atom_id res chain seq x y z
N MET A 1 -58.49 1.88 -28.47
CA MET A 1 -58.00 0.49 -28.37
C MET A 1 -56.53 0.51 -28.80
N TRP A 2 -55.64 0.10 -27.90
CA TRP A 2 -54.20 -0.16 -28.06
C TRP A 2 -53.22 1.04 -28.11
N TYR A 3 -52.55 1.19 -26.97
CA TYR A 3 -51.24 1.78 -26.70
C TYR A 3 -50.16 1.20 -27.63
N ILE A 4 -49.01 1.85 -27.89
CA ILE A 4 -47.84 1.90 -26.99
C ILE A 4 -46.88 2.98 -27.49
N ILE A 5 -46.46 3.83 -26.56
CA ILE A 5 -45.41 4.84 -26.69
C ILE A 5 -44.07 4.09 -26.62
N ALA A 6 -43.27 4.13 -27.69
CA ALA A 6 -41.91 3.62 -27.67
C ALA A 6 -40.96 4.73 -27.17
N THR A 7 -40.82 4.84 -25.85
CA THR A 7 -39.70 5.56 -25.23
C THR A 7 -38.45 4.69 -25.35
N THR A 8 -37.59 4.99 -26.32
CA THR A 8 -36.24 4.42 -26.38
C THR A 8 -35.35 5.13 -25.36
N SER A 9 -35.36 4.61 -24.14
CA SER A 9 -34.35 4.90 -23.12
C SER A 9 -32.98 4.44 -23.62
N LEU A 10 -32.16 5.37 -24.11
CA LEU A 10 -30.73 5.12 -24.31
C LEU A 10 -30.04 5.18 -22.94
N VAL A 11 -29.90 4.01 -22.34
CA VAL A 11 -29.00 3.77 -21.22
C VAL A 11 -27.58 3.85 -21.78
N LEU A 12 -26.93 5.02 -21.63
CA LEU A 12 -25.49 5.17 -21.77
C LEU A 12 -24.84 4.43 -20.58
N LEU A 13 -24.60 3.13 -20.76
CA LEU A 13 -23.72 2.34 -19.93
C LEU A 13 -22.31 2.95 -19.99
N SER A 14 -21.96 3.61 -18.90
CA SER A 14 -20.63 4.05 -18.52
C SER A 14 -19.67 2.85 -18.45
N LEU A 15 -19.09 2.49 -19.59
CA LEU A 15 -17.83 1.73 -19.65
C LEU A 15 -16.68 2.68 -19.27
N ALA A 16 -16.66 3.12 -18.01
CA ALA A 16 -15.43 3.56 -17.37
C ALA A 16 -14.60 2.30 -17.08
N LYS A 17 -14.04 1.70 -18.13
CA LYS A 17 -12.77 1.00 -17.97
C LYS A 17 -11.82 2.06 -17.43
N LEU A 18 -11.44 1.95 -16.15
CA LEU A 18 -10.25 2.59 -15.60
C LEU A 18 -9.08 2.18 -16.50
N GLY A 19 -8.85 2.99 -17.52
CA GLY A 19 -7.68 2.94 -18.36
C GLY A 19 -6.51 3.29 -17.47
N TYR A 20 -5.81 2.26 -17.00
CA TYR A 20 -4.42 2.42 -16.62
C TYR A 20 -3.71 2.93 -17.88
N CYS A 21 -3.26 4.19 -17.86
CA CYS A 21 -2.31 4.66 -18.85
C CYS A 21 -0.97 3.97 -18.54
N GLU A 22 -0.77 2.78 -19.10
CA GLU A 22 0.57 2.21 -19.25
C GLU A 22 1.25 2.95 -20.40
N GLU A 23 1.95 4.03 -20.08
CA GLU A 23 2.85 4.66 -21.05
C GLU A 23 4.02 3.73 -21.36
N GLY A 24 4.17 3.42 -22.65
CA GLY A 24 5.30 2.83 -23.37
C GLY A 24 6.49 2.31 -22.55
N LEU A 25 6.58 0.98 -22.49
CA LEU A 25 7.66 0.21 -21.89
C LEU A 25 8.97 0.34 -22.71
N ASN A 26 9.88 1.21 -22.28
CA ASN A 26 11.30 1.06 -22.58
C ASN A 26 11.97 0.43 -21.34
N ASP A 27 12.55 -0.76 -21.54
CA ASP A 27 12.54 -1.90 -20.59
C ASP A 27 13.61 -1.88 -19.47
N THR A 28 13.91 -0.72 -18.86
CA THR A 28 14.84 -0.65 -17.70
C THR A 28 14.47 0.39 -16.63
N GLY A 29 13.42 1.19 -16.83
CA GLY A 29 13.01 2.24 -15.89
C GLY A 29 12.07 1.73 -14.78
N PRO A 30 11.95 2.44 -13.65
CA PRO A 30 10.93 2.14 -12.67
C PRO A 30 9.53 2.39 -13.24
N VAL A 31 8.63 1.42 -13.10
CA VAL A 31 7.21 1.60 -13.40
C VAL A 31 6.57 2.37 -12.26
N ILE A 32 6.15 3.60 -12.53
CA ILE A 32 5.50 4.47 -11.54
C ILE A 32 3.99 4.34 -11.70
N VAL A 33 3.31 3.98 -10.61
CA VAL A 33 1.86 3.84 -10.55
C VAL A 33 1.32 4.82 -9.52
N TYR A 34 0.39 5.65 -9.95
CA TYR A 34 -0.40 6.50 -9.06
C TYR A 34 -1.76 5.86 -8.86
N ARG A 35 -2.09 5.46 -7.64
CA ARG A 35 -3.44 4.97 -7.35
C ARG A 35 -4.48 6.09 -7.50
N PRO A 36 -5.74 5.79 -7.85
CA PRO A 36 -6.83 6.76 -7.73
C PRO A 36 -6.82 7.35 -6.32
N GLY A 37 -6.83 8.69 -6.22
CA GLY A 37 -6.74 9.42 -4.94
C GLY A 37 -5.32 9.56 -4.37
N THR A 38 -4.26 9.43 -5.16
CA THR A 38 -2.91 9.91 -4.76
C THR A 38 -2.85 11.41 -4.52
N GLY A 39 -3.91 12.15 -4.87
CA GLY A 39 -4.09 13.55 -4.51
C GLY A 39 -4.45 13.78 -3.04
N SER A 40 -4.99 12.77 -2.36
CA SER A 40 -5.48 12.88 -0.98
C SER A 40 -4.32 12.94 0.00
N ILE A 41 -4.52 13.65 1.11
CA ILE A 41 -3.53 13.68 2.20
C ILE A 41 -3.49 12.30 2.86
N CYS A 42 -2.29 11.82 3.16
CA CYS A 42 -2.10 10.60 3.93
C CYS A 42 -2.73 10.72 5.32
N PRO A 43 -3.59 9.77 5.73
CA PRO A 43 -3.98 9.66 7.13
C PRO A 43 -2.75 9.55 8.03
N PRO A 44 -2.86 9.89 9.33
CA PRO A 44 -1.75 9.77 10.25
C PRO A 44 -1.15 8.35 10.21
N ARG A 45 0.18 8.29 10.08
CA ARG A 45 0.97 7.04 10.12
C ARG A 45 0.71 6.10 8.94
N ALA A 46 0.03 6.57 7.90
CA ALA A 46 -0.21 5.80 6.69
C ALA A 46 1.08 5.61 5.86
N VAL A 47 1.14 4.49 5.15
CA VAL A 47 2.14 4.21 4.12
C VAL A 47 1.84 5.07 2.89
N CYS A 48 2.72 6.03 2.59
CA CYS A 48 2.52 6.95 1.48
C CYS A 48 2.97 6.38 0.12
N ALA A 49 3.90 5.43 0.13
CA ALA A 49 4.28 4.68 -1.06
C ALA A 49 4.75 3.26 -0.75
N ASP A 50 4.54 2.37 -1.71
CA ASP A 50 5.10 1.03 -1.73
C ASP A 50 6.07 0.90 -2.91
N ILE A 51 7.27 0.38 -2.68
CA ILE A 51 8.23 0.06 -3.73
C ILE A 51 8.44 -1.44 -3.77
N PHE A 52 8.25 -2.01 -4.95
CA PHE A 52 8.50 -3.41 -5.22
C PHE A 52 9.72 -3.56 -6.11
N ASP A 53 10.71 -4.31 -5.65
CA ASP A 53 11.89 -4.71 -6.41
C ASP A 53 11.77 -6.22 -6.69
N TYR A 54 11.53 -6.62 -7.94
CA TYR A 54 11.38 -8.03 -8.30
C TYR A 54 12.16 -8.37 -9.56
N GLN A 55 12.53 -9.64 -9.70
CA GLN A 55 13.23 -10.14 -10.88
C GLN A 55 12.22 -10.76 -11.84
N GLN A 56 12.32 -10.38 -13.11
CA GLN A 56 11.58 -11.01 -14.19
C GLN A 56 12.58 -11.63 -15.18
N ILE A 57 12.28 -12.85 -15.63
CA ILE A 57 13.01 -13.49 -16.72
C ILE A 57 12.28 -13.15 -18.02
N ARG A 58 12.95 -12.49 -18.95
CA ARG A 58 12.45 -12.22 -20.31
C ARG A 58 13.50 -12.69 -21.31
N ASN A 59 13.10 -13.58 -22.22
CA ASN A 59 13.98 -14.12 -23.27
C ASN A 59 15.32 -14.68 -22.73
N GLY A 60 15.27 -15.35 -21.56
CA GLY A 60 16.47 -15.93 -20.93
C GLY A 60 17.35 -14.93 -20.15
N VAL A 61 17.04 -13.63 -20.17
CA VAL A 61 17.74 -12.60 -19.40
C VAL A 61 16.99 -12.31 -18.11
N ILE A 62 17.72 -12.25 -16.99
CA ILE A 62 17.18 -11.83 -15.69
C ILE A 62 17.28 -10.30 -15.60
N SER A 63 16.12 -9.63 -15.59
CA SER A 63 16.04 -8.19 -15.38
C SER A 63 15.45 -7.88 -14.01
N THR A 64 16.01 -6.88 -13.32
CA THR A 64 15.41 -6.35 -12.09
C THR A 64 14.45 -5.24 -12.48
N LEU A 65 13.18 -5.41 -12.10
CA LEU A 65 12.14 -4.42 -12.29
C LEU A 65 11.83 -3.75 -10.97
N ARG A 66 11.60 -2.44 -11.04
CA ARG A 66 11.15 -1.63 -9.91
C ARG A 66 9.75 -1.11 -10.21
N ARG A 67 8.82 -1.31 -9.29
CA ARG A 67 7.49 -0.72 -9.33
C ARG A 67 7.30 0.18 -8.12
N ILE A 68 6.91 1.42 -8.34
CA ILE A 68 6.63 2.40 -7.28
C ILE A 68 5.13 2.66 -7.31
N ILE A 69 4.46 2.48 -6.17
CA ILE A 69 3.03 2.74 -6.00
C ILE A 69 2.89 3.87 -5.01
N PHE A 70 2.46 5.04 -5.46
CA PHE A 70 2.07 6.12 -4.56
C PHE A 70 0.63 5.90 -4.10
N ASN A 71 0.39 6.03 -2.79
CA ASN A 71 -0.92 5.86 -2.18
C ASN A 71 -1.57 7.22 -1.86
N CYS A 72 -0.79 8.18 -1.36
CA CYS A 72 -1.28 9.49 -0.88
C CYS A 72 -0.15 10.54 -0.80
N ARG A 73 -0.51 11.81 -0.54
CA ARG A 73 0.43 12.92 -0.35
C ARG A 73 0.72 13.18 1.13
N CYS A 74 1.98 13.40 1.47
CA CYS A 74 2.36 13.73 2.84
C CYS A 74 2.03 15.16 3.28
N SER A 75 1.97 16.10 2.34
CA SER A 75 1.56 17.48 2.59
C SER A 75 0.73 18.03 1.43
N ARG A 76 -0.12 19.02 1.71
CA ARG A 76 -0.83 19.79 0.67
C ARG A 76 0.09 20.74 -0.08
N ASP A 77 1.14 21.21 0.59
CA ASP A 77 1.97 22.32 0.12
C ASP A 77 3.20 21.85 -0.67
N SER A 78 3.55 20.56 -0.58
CA SER A 78 4.66 19.99 -1.35
C SER A 78 4.16 19.35 -2.64
N ARG A 79 4.92 19.55 -3.73
CA ARG A 79 4.78 18.75 -4.96
C ARG A 79 5.28 17.31 -4.75
N GLU A 80 6.14 17.09 -3.76
CA GLU A 80 6.57 15.75 -3.36
C GLU A 80 5.42 15.00 -2.69
N VAL A 81 5.06 13.86 -3.29
CA VAL A 81 3.96 12.99 -2.87
C VAL A 81 4.33 12.22 -1.61
N CYS A 82 5.53 11.64 -1.57
CA CYS A 82 6.00 10.82 -0.46
C CYS A 82 7.54 10.84 -0.48
N PRO A 83 8.22 11.05 0.67
CA PRO A 83 9.68 11.03 0.71
C PRO A 83 10.18 9.60 0.48
N VAL A 84 10.94 9.40 -0.60
CA VAL A 84 11.50 8.10 -0.98
C VAL A 84 12.99 8.05 -0.63
N ASP A 85 13.29 8.13 0.66
CA ASP A 85 14.64 8.04 1.21
C ASP A 85 14.72 6.98 2.33
N GLU A 86 15.94 6.65 2.77
CA GLU A 86 16.16 5.60 3.77
C GLU A 86 15.59 5.96 5.15
N ALA A 87 15.51 7.23 5.51
CA ALA A 87 14.99 7.66 6.81
C ALA A 87 13.48 7.41 6.94
N HIS A 88 12.78 7.30 5.82
CA HIS A 88 11.33 7.07 5.73
C HIS A 88 10.97 5.63 5.34
N MET A 89 11.97 4.78 5.09
CA MET A 89 11.81 3.44 4.53
C MET A 89 11.64 2.37 5.61
N VAL A 90 10.68 1.48 5.39
CA VAL A 90 10.41 0.28 6.17
C VAL A 90 10.54 -0.96 5.29
N HIS A 91 11.40 -1.91 5.66
CA HIS A 91 11.51 -3.19 4.96
C HIS A 91 10.39 -4.13 5.37
N THR A 92 9.48 -4.47 4.45
CA THR A 92 8.37 -5.40 4.76
C THR A 92 8.62 -6.81 4.28
N SER A 93 9.28 -6.98 3.14
CA SER A 93 9.68 -8.28 2.59
C SER A 93 10.95 -8.13 1.73
N PRO A 94 11.54 -9.22 1.22
CA PRO A 94 12.71 -9.14 0.35
C PRO A 94 12.47 -8.33 -0.94
N ILE A 95 11.21 -8.21 -1.36
CA ILE A 95 10.82 -7.56 -2.61
C ILE A 95 9.98 -6.30 -2.39
N GLN A 96 9.58 -5.98 -1.16
CA GLN A 96 8.70 -4.85 -0.86
C GLN A 96 9.30 -3.97 0.24
N LYS A 97 9.28 -2.67 -0.03
CA LYS A 97 9.60 -1.59 0.89
C LYS A 97 8.39 -0.67 0.99
N GLN A 98 8.06 -0.24 2.20
CA GLN A 98 7.04 0.76 2.47
C GLN A 98 7.70 2.08 2.86
N TYR A 99 7.10 3.19 2.47
CA TYR A 99 7.60 4.54 2.79
C TYR A 99 6.55 5.32 3.57
N LEU A 100 7.01 6.09 4.56
CA LEU A 100 6.18 6.85 5.48
C LEU A 100 6.37 8.35 5.29
N CYS A 101 5.38 9.15 5.67
CA CYS A 101 5.49 10.61 5.61
C CYS A 101 6.38 11.24 6.68
N ARG A 102 6.68 10.49 7.74
CA ARG A 102 7.57 10.93 8.82
C ARG A 102 8.70 9.93 8.96
N PRO A 103 9.89 10.37 9.41
CA PRO A 103 11.02 9.47 9.58
C PRO A 103 10.66 8.29 10.50
N VAL A 104 11.16 7.11 10.17
CA VAL A 104 10.92 5.85 10.92
C VAL A 104 11.35 5.99 12.37
N THR A 105 12.38 6.79 12.65
CA THR A 105 12.88 7.10 14.00
C THR A 105 11.85 7.79 14.90
N THR A 106 10.81 8.41 14.33
CA THR A 106 9.72 9.05 15.09
C THR A 106 8.66 8.06 15.58
N TYR A 107 8.69 6.81 15.12
CA TYR A 107 7.73 5.79 15.49
C TYR A 107 8.25 4.97 16.69
N PRO A 108 7.37 4.56 17.61
CA PRO A 108 7.76 3.68 18.70
C PRO A 108 8.19 2.31 18.14
N LYS A 109 9.16 1.68 18.81
CA LYS A 109 9.52 0.28 18.54
C LYS A 109 8.45 -0.64 19.13
N CYS A 110 8.14 -1.74 18.45
CA CYS A 110 7.18 -2.71 18.98
C CYS A 110 7.78 -3.45 20.17
N ASN A 111 7.01 -3.57 21.26
CA ASN A 111 7.40 -4.41 22.38
C ASN A 111 7.07 -5.88 22.06
N LEU A 112 8.08 -6.75 22.05
CA LEU A 112 7.92 -8.17 21.76
C LEU A 112 7.79 -9.04 23.02
N ASP A 113 8.04 -8.47 24.20
CA ASP A 113 8.07 -9.20 25.47
C ASP A 113 6.72 -9.18 26.22
N VAL A 114 5.65 -8.77 25.53
CA VAL A 114 4.30 -8.67 26.11
C VAL A 114 3.47 -9.93 25.81
N PRO A 115 2.60 -10.37 26.73
CA PRO A 115 1.76 -11.56 26.52
C PRO A 115 0.82 -11.44 25.33
N ILE A 116 0.39 -10.22 25.01
CA ILE A 116 -0.45 -9.90 23.86
C ILE A 116 0.42 -9.09 22.89
N PRO A 117 0.81 -9.67 21.75
CA PRO A 117 1.65 -8.97 20.78
C PRO A 117 1.02 -7.65 20.34
N GLN A 118 1.83 -6.59 20.33
CA GLN A 118 1.41 -5.29 19.84
C GLN A 118 1.15 -5.36 18.33
N VAL A 119 0.02 -4.79 17.88
CA VAL A 119 -0.26 -4.60 16.44
C VAL A 119 0.76 -3.62 15.87
N ALA A 120 1.61 -4.12 14.98
CA ALA A 120 2.68 -3.34 14.36
C ALA A 120 2.21 -2.59 13.12
N GLU A 121 1.40 -3.26 12.31
CA GLU A 121 0.83 -2.76 11.07
C GLU A 121 -0.66 -3.10 11.04
N GLU A 122 -1.47 -2.18 10.54
CA GLU A 122 -2.90 -2.36 10.39
C GLU A 122 -3.34 -1.88 9.02
N MET A 123 -4.10 -2.69 8.29
CA MET A 123 -4.77 -2.24 7.08
C MET A 123 -6.19 -1.86 7.44
N GLU A 124 -6.52 -0.59 7.27
CA GLU A 124 -7.90 -0.13 7.36
C GLU A 124 -8.58 -0.38 6.01
N ILE A 125 -9.75 -1.01 6.03
CA ILE A 125 -10.53 -1.35 4.84
C ILE A 125 -11.63 -0.31 4.64
N ASP A 126 -11.81 0.12 3.38
CA ASP A 126 -12.85 1.05 2.93
C ASP A 126 -12.95 2.28 3.85
N SER A 127 -11.81 2.94 4.09
CA SER A 127 -11.74 4.02 5.06
C SER A 127 -12.43 5.28 4.55
N PRO A 128 -13.44 5.82 5.26
CA PRO A 128 -14.11 7.06 4.86
C PRO A 128 -13.18 8.27 4.99
N ASP A 129 -12.16 8.20 5.86
CA ASP A 129 -11.13 9.26 5.98
C ASP A 129 -10.14 9.23 4.80
N PHE A 130 -10.25 8.23 3.94
CA PHE A 130 -9.35 8.01 2.81
C PHE A 130 -10.11 7.72 1.51
N GLU A 131 -11.27 8.33 1.33
CA GLU A 131 -12.11 8.22 0.13
C GLU A 131 -12.55 6.77 -0.14
N ASP A 132 -12.97 6.07 0.91
CA ASP A 132 -13.41 4.68 0.89
C ASP A 132 -12.36 3.71 0.30
N ARG A 133 -11.07 4.01 0.53
CA ARG A 133 -9.95 3.19 0.09
C ARG A 133 -9.24 2.52 1.26
N ASN A 134 -8.53 1.46 0.91
CA ASN A 134 -7.68 0.74 1.85
C ASN A 134 -6.32 1.43 1.97
N TYR A 135 -5.79 1.48 3.19
CA TYR A 135 -4.40 1.89 3.42
C TYR A 135 -3.79 1.16 4.59
N PHE A 136 -2.47 0.99 4.54
CA PHE A 136 -1.69 0.44 5.65
C PHE A 136 -1.26 1.57 6.58
N ARG A 137 -1.38 1.33 7.88
CA ARG A 137 -0.95 2.20 8.97
C ARG A 137 0.13 1.49 9.78
N ILE A 138 1.24 2.18 10.03
CA ILE A 138 2.33 1.67 10.87
C ILE A 138 2.19 2.19 12.30
N ASN A 139 1.85 1.29 13.21
CA ASN A 139 1.61 1.57 14.63
C ASN A 139 2.89 1.46 15.46
N CYS A 140 3.83 0.59 15.10
CA CYS A 140 5.16 0.52 15.68
C CYS A 140 6.15 -0.15 14.71
N ILE A 141 7.44 0.04 14.95
CA ILE A 141 8.51 -0.50 14.09
C ILE A 141 9.00 -1.83 14.67
N CYS A 142 8.86 -2.90 13.88
CA CYS A 142 9.41 -4.21 14.18
C CYS A 142 10.93 -4.23 13.99
N PRO A 143 11.69 -5.09 14.70
CA PRO A 143 13.14 -5.20 14.50
C PRO A 143 13.54 -5.49 13.04
N ARG A 144 12.77 -6.32 12.33
CA ARG A 144 13.01 -6.67 10.92
C ARG A 144 12.73 -5.53 9.92
N HIS A 145 12.07 -4.44 10.34
CA HIS A 145 11.84 -3.28 9.47
C HIS A 145 13.12 -2.51 9.14
N GLY A 146 14.15 -2.60 10.00
CA GLY A 146 15.41 -1.86 9.84
C GLY A 146 16.42 -2.52 8.89
N PHE A 147 16.13 -3.71 8.37
CA PHE A 147 17.08 -4.48 7.57
C PHE A 147 16.38 -5.14 6.38
N SER A 148 17.12 -5.34 5.29
CA SER A 148 16.62 -6.12 4.17
C SER A 148 16.27 -7.53 4.62
N VAL A 149 14.99 -7.91 4.50
CA VAL A 149 14.54 -9.26 4.81
C VAL A 149 15.20 -10.24 3.83
N PRO A 150 15.84 -11.33 4.30
CA PRO A 150 16.59 -12.22 3.43
C PRO A 150 15.68 -12.96 2.45
N ARG A 151 16.12 -13.06 1.19
CA ARG A 151 15.41 -13.82 0.15
C ARG A 151 15.75 -15.30 0.28
N VAL A 152 14.85 -16.06 0.91
CA VAL A 152 14.98 -17.52 1.02
C VAL A 152 14.06 -18.16 -0.03
N ARG A 153 14.61 -19.07 -0.85
CA ARG A 153 13.85 -19.71 -1.93
C ARG A 153 12.70 -20.55 -1.33
N GLY A 154 11.49 -20.36 -1.85
CA GLY A 154 10.31 -21.13 -1.44
C GLY A 154 9.65 -20.67 -0.13
N THR A 155 10.15 -19.62 0.54
CA THR A 155 9.51 -19.06 1.75
C THR A 155 9.23 -17.58 1.58
N LEU A 156 8.01 -17.17 1.94
CA LEU A 156 7.63 -15.76 2.01
C LEU A 156 8.09 -15.20 3.36
N GLN A 157 9.27 -14.61 3.38
CA GLN A 157 9.77 -13.90 4.55
C GLN A 157 9.15 -12.50 4.60
N ARG A 158 8.56 -12.12 5.74
CA ARG A 158 8.03 -10.78 5.98
C ARG A 158 8.50 -10.28 7.35
N ALA A 159 8.49 -8.97 7.53
CA ALA A 159 8.74 -8.36 8.84
C ALA A 159 7.53 -8.46 9.78
N THR A 160 6.33 -8.51 9.21
CA THR A 160 5.05 -8.66 9.92
C THR A 160 4.28 -9.87 9.38
N TYR A 161 3.49 -10.52 10.23
CA TYR A 161 2.56 -11.58 9.84
C TYR A 161 1.14 -11.23 10.26
N TYR A 162 0.17 -11.70 9.46
CA TYR A 162 -1.25 -11.48 9.71
C TYR A 162 -1.68 -12.21 10.99
N THR A 163 -2.41 -11.52 11.87
CA THR A 163 -2.98 -12.15 13.06
C THR A 163 -4.49 -12.32 12.96
N ARG A 164 -5.25 -11.27 12.61
CA ARG A 164 -6.71 -11.33 12.58
C ARG A 164 -7.32 -10.18 11.79
N THR A 165 -8.60 -10.33 11.49
CA THR A 165 -9.47 -9.27 10.96
C THR A 165 -10.48 -8.90 12.04
N GLU A 166 -10.63 -7.62 12.34
CA GLU A 166 -11.47 -7.12 13.42
C GLU A 166 -12.37 -5.99 12.92
N PHE A 167 -13.60 -5.92 13.46
CA PHE A 167 -14.52 -4.82 13.22
C PHE A 167 -14.55 -3.91 14.44
N ASP A 168 -14.18 -2.64 14.27
CA ASP A 168 -14.33 -1.62 15.30
C ASP A 168 -15.75 -1.07 15.26
N PHE A 169 -16.55 -1.41 16.27
CA PHE A 169 -17.92 -0.94 16.39
C PHE A 169 -18.04 0.57 16.66
N LEU A 170 -17.01 1.20 17.25
CA LEU A 170 -17.04 2.63 17.55
C LEU A 170 -16.81 3.46 16.29
N ARG A 171 -15.90 3.00 15.42
CA ARG A 171 -15.59 3.67 14.15
C ARG A 171 -16.38 3.13 12.96
N TYR A 172 -17.02 1.98 13.15
CA TYR A 172 -17.74 1.22 12.12
C TYR A 172 -16.83 0.85 10.93
N ARG A 173 -15.64 0.30 11.22
CA ARG A 173 -14.60 0.00 10.20
C ARG A 173 -14.00 -1.39 10.39
N TRP A 174 -13.57 -1.99 9.28
CA TRP A 174 -12.82 -3.24 9.28
C TRP A 174 -11.32 -2.98 9.26
N TYR A 175 -10.60 -3.77 10.04
CA TYR A 175 -9.14 -3.72 10.10
C TYR A 175 -8.55 -5.11 9.92
N GLN A 176 -7.48 -5.22 9.15
CA GLN A 176 -6.60 -6.39 9.18
C GLN A 176 -5.36 -6.03 10.00
N GLN A 177 -5.09 -6.83 11.03
CA GLN A 177 -4.00 -6.57 11.96
C GLN A 177 -2.82 -7.49 11.68
N PHE A 178 -1.63 -6.92 11.78
CA PHE A 178 -0.36 -7.59 11.59
C PHE A 178 0.56 -7.31 12.78
N VAL A 179 1.26 -8.33 13.24
CA VAL A 179 2.20 -8.26 14.37
C VAL A 179 3.60 -8.62 13.89
N CYS A 180 4.63 -8.27 14.66
CA CYS A 180 6.01 -8.52 14.27
C CYS A 180 6.30 -10.01 14.14
N THR A 181 7.03 -10.37 13.08
CA THR A 181 7.67 -11.68 12.98
C THR A 181 8.94 -11.65 13.81
N VAL A 182 9.13 -12.68 14.66
CA VAL A 182 10.34 -12.90 15.45
C VAL A 182 11.41 -13.53 14.57
#